data_AF-C1DKT2-F1
#
_entry.id   AF-C1DKT2-F1
#
_cell.length_a   1.000
_cell.length_b   1.000
_cell.length_c   1.000
_cell.angle_alpha   90.00
_cell.angle_beta   90.00
_cell.angle_gamma   90.00
#
_symmetry.space_group_name_H-M   'P 1'
#
loop_
_entity.id
_entity.type
_entity.pdbx_description
1 polymer ?
#
loop_
_entity_poly.entity_id
_entity_poly.type
_entity_poly.pdbx_seq_one_letter_code
_entity_poly.pdbx_strand_id
1 'polypeptide(L)'
;MYQIGLLGFIREHSLSVSLDLMSRAMSRLDRLFVNHPQGRLFWICAAALEAQLDGRLLPRKSRKYLFARVERQLKQALACSYYEVSQSLLRELLYLVALTESCGPRVTELRRVFGLEKLPFTDQFLEKEFRRLKGPGRTVMRSLSSAIREELAGIEDTMDLIERGCGQEDHLIGLQVSLCKLAKTLTMVGLVSVGNLLQELLPTSPSQSLDSQFLARLAEALLHVEGVVAGLEHSEYSQLQDQESNCFVRHQLTEARIVVLGEAKATLVLAKRAIAAYLDFQGERLHLANVPVSLDAVRGGLWFLGLEHAASLTGACADCIRSQMLDSQQIPAEPTLETLADALTCLEYYLEGGTPDSQLHILDLATEALRALTLPAVA
;
A
#
# COMPACT_ATOMS: atom_id res chain seq x y z
N MET A 1 -17.16 -46.49 -3.05
CA MET A 1 -16.71 -45.43 -2.11
C MET A 1 -15.95 -44.33 -2.83
N TYR A 2 -14.83 -44.61 -3.49
CA TYR A 2 -14.04 -43.56 -4.18
C TYR A 2 -14.84 -42.75 -5.21
N GLN A 3 -15.56 -43.40 -6.12
CA GLN A 3 -16.36 -42.71 -7.16
C GLN A 3 -17.45 -41.80 -6.59
N ILE A 4 -18.10 -42.22 -5.49
CA ILE A 4 -19.14 -41.44 -4.81
C ILE A 4 -18.52 -40.19 -4.18
N GLY A 5 -17.39 -40.35 -3.47
CA GLY A 5 -16.67 -39.22 -2.90
C GLY A 5 -16.10 -38.27 -3.96
N LEU A 6 -15.58 -38.80 -5.08
CA LEU A 6 -15.09 -37.99 -6.19
C LEU A 6 -16.21 -37.14 -6.81
N LEU A 7 -17.40 -37.72 -7.00
CA LEU A 7 -18.55 -36.98 -7.53
C LEU A 7 -18.96 -35.86 -6.58
N GLY A 8 -18.98 -36.11 -5.26
CA GLY A 8 -19.23 -35.08 -4.25
C GLY A 8 -18.17 -33.97 -4.26
N PHE A 9 -16.88 -34.33 -4.39
CA PHE A 9 -15.78 -33.37 -4.51
C PHE A 9 -15.86 -32.52 -5.79
N ILE A 10 -16.23 -33.12 -6.92
CA ILE A 10 -16.40 -32.39 -8.19
C ILE A 10 -17.56 -31.40 -8.09
N ARG A 11 -18.67 -31.80 -7.47
CA ARG A 11 -19.87 -30.98 -7.25
C ARG A 11 -19.78 -30.05 -6.03
N GLU A 12 -18.64 -30.06 -5.34
CA GLU A 12 -18.39 -29.27 -4.11
C GLU A 12 -19.46 -29.45 -3.02
N HIS A 13 -20.10 -30.62 -2.99
CA HIS A 13 -21.07 -30.98 -1.95
C HIS A 13 -20.35 -31.75 -0.84
N SER A 14 -20.56 -31.31 0.40
CA SER A 14 -20.03 -31.95 1.62
C SER A 14 -18.55 -32.39 1.45
N LEU A 15 -17.68 -31.43 1.13
CA LEU A 15 -16.28 -31.65 0.74
C LEU A 15 -15.51 -32.56 1.72
N SER A 16 -15.64 -32.35 3.03
CA SER A 16 -14.98 -33.17 4.06
C SER A 16 -15.42 -34.63 3.98
N VAL A 17 -16.73 -34.88 3.94
CA VAL A 17 -17.31 -36.24 3.84
C VAL A 17 -16.89 -36.92 2.53
N SER A 18 -16.90 -36.17 1.44
CA SER A 18 -16.50 -36.63 0.11
C SER A 18 -15.03 -37.05 0.07
N LEU A 19 -14.13 -36.24 0.63
CA LEU A 19 -12.70 -36.52 0.73
C LEU A 19 -12.42 -37.70 1.69
N ASP A 20 -13.13 -37.79 2.81
CA ASP A 20 -13.04 -38.93 3.74
C ASP A 20 -13.46 -40.25 3.10
N LEU A 21 -14.49 -40.24 2.26
CA LEU A 21 -14.91 -41.43 1.52
C LEU A 21 -13.84 -41.87 0.50
N MET A 22 -13.18 -40.92 -0.17
CA MET A 22 -12.07 -41.21 -1.07
C MET A 22 -10.85 -41.73 -0.31
N SER A 23 -10.48 -41.09 0.80
CA SER A 23 -9.33 -41.46 1.64
C SER A 23 -9.48 -42.88 2.22
N ARG A 24 -10.68 -43.21 2.74
CA ARG A 24 -10.99 -44.57 3.21
C ARG A 24 -10.90 -45.62 2.11
N ALA A 25 -11.34 -45.29 0.89
CA ALA A 25 -11.23 -46.20 -0.25
C ALA A 25 -9.76 -46.45 -0.63
N MET A 26 -8.95 -45.40 -0.72
CA MET A 26 -7.51 -45.52 -1.02
C MET A 26 -6.77 -46.30 0.07
N SER A 27 -7.09 -46.06 1.34
CA SER A 27 -6.51 -46.78 2.49
C SER A 27 -6.75 -48.29 2.45
N ARG A 28 -7.94 -48.71 1.99
CA ARG A 28 -8.27 -50.13 1.85
C ARG A 28 -7.50 -50.76 0.69
N LEU A 29 -7.37 -50.05 -0.43
CA LEU A 29 -6.61 -50.52 -1.58
C LEU A 29 -5.12 -50.61 -1.28
N ASP A 30 -4.56 -49.63 -0.58
CA ASP A 30 -3.18 -49.63 -0.11
C ASP A 30 -2.84 -50.92 0.66
N ARG A 31 -3.69 -51.31 1.62
CA ARG A 31 -3.54 -52.57 2.39
C ARG A 31 -3.64 -53.85 1.54
N LEU A 32 -4.40 -53.82 0.46
CA LEU A 32 -4.56 -54.98 -0.44
C LEU A 32 -3.36 -55.13 -1.39
N PHE A 33 -2.66 -54.04 -1.70
CA PHE A 33 -1.60 -54.00 -2.70
C PHE A 33 -0.21 -53.71 -2.11
N VAL A 34 0.00 -53.96 -0.81
CA VAL A 34 1.28 -53.68 -0.08
C VAL A 34 2.50 -54.28 -0.78
N ASN A 35 2.38 -55.47 -1.36
CA ASN A 35 3.48 -56.18 -2.03
C ASN A 35 3.50 -56.00 -3.55
N HIS A 36 2.66 -55.12 -4.09
CA HIS A 36 2.57 -54.86 -5.53
C HIS A 36 3.13 -53.49 -5.89
N PRO A 37 3.81 -53.34 -7.04
CA PRO A 37 4.33 -52.03 -7.49
C PRO A 37 3.23 -50.98 -7.63
N GLN A 38 1.99 -51.41 -7.85
CA GLN A 38 0.79 -50.58 -7.96
C GLN A 38 0.37 -49.95 -6.62
N GLY A 39 0.73 -50.55 -5.48
CA GLY A 39 0.40 -50.05 -4.15
C GLY A 39 0.93 -48.64 -3.89
N ARG A 40 2.07 -48.30 -4.51
CA ARG A 40 2.67 -46.96 -4.42
C ARG A 40 1.73 -45.84 -4.84
N LEU A 41 0.89 -46.04 -5.87
CA LEU A 41 -0.10 -45.03 -6.27
C LEU A 41 -1.17 -44.82 -5.20
N PHE A 42 -1.65 -45.89 -4.58
CA PHE A 42 -2.71 -45.82 -3.57
C PHE A 42 -2.21 -45.16 -2.30
N TRP A 43 -0.99 -45.49 -1.89
CA TRP A 43 -0.33 -44.84 -0.76
C TRP A 43 -0.14 -43.33 -0.99
N ILE A 44 0.43 -42.94 -2.14
CA ILE A 44 0.64 -41.52 -2.49
C ILE A 44 -0.70 -40.78 -2.63
N CYS A 45 -1.70 -41.39 -3.25
CA CYS A 45 -3.02 -40.77 -3.39
C CYS A 45 -3.73 -40.60 -2.04
N ALA A 46 -3.58 -41.56 -1.12
CA ALA A 46 -4.16 -41.43 0.22
C ALA A 46 -3.54 -40.25 0.98
N ALA A 47 -2.21 -40.08 0.90
CA ALA A 47 -1.54 -38.92 1.47
C ALA A 47 -1.95 -37.61 0.79
N ALA A 48 -2.15 -37.60 -0.54
CA ALA A 48 -2.63 -36.42 -1.26
C ALA A 48 -4.08 -36.03 -0.86
N LEU A 49 -4.93 -37.00 -0.54
CA LEU A 49 -6.29 -36.76 -0.04
C LEU A 49 -6.29 -36.25 1.40
N GLU A 50 -5.41 -36.79 2.25
CA GLU A 50 -5.15 -36.29 3.61
C GLU A 50 -4.65 -34.84 3.56
N ALA A 51 -3.67 -34.56 2.71
CA ALA A 51 -3.18 -33.22 2.40
C ALA A 51 -4.30 -32.28 1.92
N GLN A 52 -5.19 -32.75 1.04
CA GLN A 52 -6.32 -31.96 0.56
C GLN A 52 -7.32 -31.61 1.67
N LEU A 53 -7.57 -32.54 2.59
CA LEU A 53 -8.53 -32.40 3.69
C LEU A 53 -7.93 -31.56 4.84
N ASP A 54 -6.82 -31.99 5.41
CA ASP A 54 -6.17 -31.36 6.56
C ASP A 54 -5.55 -30.02 6.20
N GLY A 55 -4.91 -29.95 5.03
CA GLY A 55 -4.32 -28.73 4.49
C GLY A 55 -5.33 -27.72 3.95
N ARG A 56 -6.64 -28.06 3.97
CA ARG A 56 -7.74 -27.23 3.45
C ARG A 56 -7.43 -26.63 2.08
N LEU A 57 -6.88 -27.46 1.20
CA LEU A 57 -6.50 -27.05 -0.15
C LEU A 57 -7.75 -26.67 -0.95
N LEU A 58 -7.68 -25.60 -1.72
CA LEU A 58 -8.78 -25.12 -2.55
C LEU A 58 -9.19 -26.17 -3.61
N PRO A 59 -10.48 -26.44 -3.86
CA PRO A 59 -10.92 -27.44 -4.84
C PRO A 59 -10.80 -26.92 -6.29
N ARG A 60 -9.58 -26.57 -6.73
CA ARG A 60 -9.29 -26.07 -8.08
C ARG A 60 -9.69 -27.11 -9.15
N LYS A 61 -10.06 -26.63 -10.35
CA LYS A 61 -10.37 -27.49 -11.51
C LYS A 61 -9.26 -28.53 -11.78
N SER A 62 -8.00 -28.11 -11.74
CA SER A 62 -6.84 -29.02 -11.92
C SER A 62 -6.81 -30.16 -10.91
N ARG A 63 -7.14 -29.91 -9.64
CA ARG A 63 -7.19 -30.94 -8.58
C ARG A 63 -8.36 -31.90 -8.76
N LYS A 64 -9.52 -31.39 -9.19
CA LYS A 64 -10.66 -32.24 -9.56
C LYS A 64 -10.31 -33.17 -10.72
N TYR A 65 -9.64 -32.65 -11.75
CA TYR A 65 -9.14 -33.46 -12.86
C TYR A 65 -8.08 -34.47 -12.41
N LEU A 66 -7.18 -34.10 -11.50
CA LEU A 66 -6.17 -34.99 -10.95
C LEU A 66 -6.80 -36.21 -10.25
N PHE A 67 -7.75 -35.99 -9.34
CA PHE A 67 -8.42 -37.10 -8.65
C PHE A 67 -9.34 -37.92 -9.56
N ALA A 68 -9.91 -37.31 -10.61
CA ALA A 68 -10.62 -38.03 -11.67
C ALA A 68 -9.67 -38.87 -12.55
N ARG A 69 -8.45 -38.40 -12.79
CA ARG A 69 -7.41 -39.18 -13.48
C ARG A 69 -6.98 -40.38 -12.63
N VAL A 70 -6.86 -40.22 -11.31
CA VAL A 70 -6.63 -41.34 -10.39
C VAL A 70 -7.75 -42.38 -10.48
N GLU A 71 -9.02 -41.98 -10.60
CA GLU A 71 -10.16 -42.91 -10.80
C GLU A 71 -9.99 -43.81 -12.02
N ARG A 72 -9.53 -43.24 -13.14
CA ARG A 72 -9.28 -43.99 -14.37
C ARG A 72 -8.12 -44.96 -14.21
N GLN A 73 -7.07 -44.55 -13.50
CA GLN A 73 -5.88 -45.35 -13.23
C GLN A 73 -6.18 -46.51 -12.28
N LEU A 74 -7.07 -46.29 -11.30
CA LEU A 74 -7.60 -47.33 -10.43
C LEU A 74 -8.29 -48.45 -11.22
N LYS A 75 -9.14 -48.09 -12.20
CA LYS A 75 -9.79 -49.08 -13.07
C LYS A 75 -8.76 -49.89 -13.88
N GLN A 76 -7.72 -49.25 -14.38
CA GLN A 76 -6.67 -49.90 -15.16
C GLN A 76 -5.79 -50.83 -14.30
N ALA A 77 -5.41 -50.38 -13.10
CA ALA A 77 -4.64 -51.18 -12.14
C ALA A 77 -5.39 -52.43 -11.68
N LEU A 78 -6.72 -52.33 -11.47
CA LEU A 78 -7.56 -53.47 -11.12
C LEU A 78 -7.77 -54.45 -12.28
N ALA A 79 -7.66 -53.99 -13.52
CA ALA A 79 -7.86 -54.83 -14.71
C ALA A 79 -6.57 -55.56 -15.14
N CYS A 80 -5.39 -54.97 -14.91
CA CYS A 80 -4.10 -55.48 -15.38
C CYS A 80 -3.09 -55.64 -14.23
N SER A 81 -2.57 -56.85 -14.02
CA SER A 81 -1.59 -57.13 -12.96
C SER A 81 -0.22 -56.46 -13.17
N TYR A 82 0.15 -56.13 -14.41
CA TYR A 82 1.42 -55.47 -14.76
C TYR A 82 1.21 -54.04 -15.29
N TYR A 83 0.45 -53.23 -14.54
CA TYR A 83 0.24 -51.82 -14.86
C TYR A 83 1.29 -50.92 -14.20
N GLU A 84 2.05 -50.18 -15.00
CA GLU A 84 2.94 -49.12 -14.50
C GLU A 84 2.22 -47.77 -14.46
N VAL A 85 2.32 -47.12 -13.32
CA VAL A 85 1.65 -45.84 -13.08
C VAL A 85 2.46 -44.71 -13.72
N SER A 86 1.79 -43.80 -14.42
CA SER A 86 2.47 -42.66 -15.04
C SER A 86 3.18 -41.79 -14.00
N GLN A 87 4.47 -41.54 -14.20
CA GLN A 87 5.28 -40.72 -13.29
C GLN A 87 4.75 -39.28 -13.14
N SER A 88 4.13 -38.73 -14.19
CA SER A 88 3.50 -37.39 -14.13
C SER A 88 2.39 -37.32 -13.10
N LEU A 89 1.55 -38.35 -13.00
CA LEU A 89 0.48 -38.43 -12.00
C LEU A 89 1.05 -38.46 -10.58
N LEU A 90 2.08 -39.27 -10.35
CA LEU A 90 2.73 -39.36 -9.04
C LEU A 90 3.34 -38.01 -8.64
N ARG A 91 4.02 -37.33 -9.58
CA ARG A 91 4.60 -36.00 -9.34
C ARG A 91 3.55 -34.96 -8.98
N GLU A 92 2.40 -34.95 -9.69
CA GLU A 92 1.29 -34.05 -9.39
C GLU A 92 0.68 -34.31 -8.00
N LEU A 93 0.54 -35.58 -7.60
CA LEU A 93 0.05 -35.94 -6.25
C LEU A 93 1.07 -35.56 -5.16
N LEU A 94 2.36 -35.82 -5.38
CA LEU A 94 3.46 -35.43 -4.48
C LEU A 94 3.53 -33.91 -4.30
N TYR A 95 3.28 -33.15 -5.37
CA TYR A 95 3.19 -31.70 -5.30
C TYR A 95 2.09 -31.23 -4.35
N LEU A 96 0.91 -31.87 -4.37
CA LEU A 96 -0.15 -31.55 -3.40
C LEU A 96 0.28 -31.80 -1.97
N VAL A 97 1.02 -32.89 -1.70
CA VAL A 97 1.55 -33.22 -0.37
C VAL A 97 2.60 -32.19 0.10
N ALA A 98 3.43 -31.70 -0.83
CA ALA A 98 4.46 -30.68 -0.55
C ALA A 98 3.87 -29.27 -0.35
N LEU A 99 2.74 -28.96 -0.97
CA LEU A 99 2.10 -27.64 -0.95
C LEU A 99 1.38 -27.31 0.37
N THR A 100 1.09 -28.32 1.19
CA THR A 100 0.36 -28.13 2.44
C THR A 100 1.31 -28.01 3.63
N GLU A 101 0.82 -27.46 4.73
CA GLU A 101 1.51 -27.48 6.02
C GLU A 101 0.96 -28.57 6.96
N SER A 102 0.11 -29.47 6.46
CA SER A 102 -0.51 -30.51 7.30
C SER A 102 0.55 -31.44 7.91
N CYS A 103 0.33 -31.82 9.17
CA CYS A 103 1.15 -32.75 9.93
C CYS A 103 0.52 -34.16 10.01
N GLY A 104 -0.38 -34.49 9.08
CA GLY A 104 -1.02 -35.79 9.04
C GLY A 104 -0.02 -36.95 8.96
N PRO A 105 -0.36 -38.15 9.49
CA PRO A 105 0.57 -39.25 9.61
C PRO A 105 1.12 -39.73 8.26
N ARG A 106 0.28 -39.80 7.22
CA ARG A 106 0.72 -40.23 5.88
C ARG A 106 1.52 -39.16 5.19
N VAL A 107 1.11 -37.90 5.33
CA VAL A 107 1.84 -36.76 4.75
C VAL A 107 3.26 -36.71 5.31
N THR A 108 3.41 -36.87 6.64
CA THR A 108 4.71 -36.86 7.31
C THR A 108 5.61 -38.03 6.87
N GLU A 109 5.05 -39.24 6.78
CA GLU A 109 5.77 -40.41 6.30
C GLU A 109 6.26 -40.21 4.86
N LEU A 110 5.39 -39.69 4.00
CA LEU A 110 5.69 -39.52 2.58
C LEU A 110 6.72 -38.42 2.33
N ARG A 111 6.68 -37.33 3.12
CA ARG A 111 7.75 -36.30 3.12
C ARG A 111 9.09 -36.87 3.51
N ARG A 112 9.14 -37.75 4.52
CA ARG A 112 10.38 -38.40 4.96
C ARG A 112 10.94 -39.34 3.89
N VAL A 113 10.09 -40.17 3.27
CA VAL A 113 10.51 -41.16 2.27
C VAL A 113 10.98 -40.50 0.96
N PHE A 114 10.28 -39.46 0.51
CA PHE A 114 10.60 -38.78 -0.74
C PHE A 114 11.49 -37.53 -0.58
N GLY A 115 11.91 -37.19 0.64
CA GLY A 115 12.73 -36.00 0.90
C GLY A 115 12.05 -34.71 0.45
N LEU A 116 10.73 -34.59 0.63
CA LEU A 116 9.99 -33.40 0.20
C LEU A 116 10.31 -32.23 1.13
N GLU A 117 11.05 -31.25 0.62
CA GLU A 117 11.30 -29.99 1.33
C GLU A 117 10.03 -29.15 1.46
N LYS A 118 9.97 -28.34 2.52
CA LYS A 118 8.87 -27.39 2.69
C LYS A 118 8.99 -26.31 1.63
N LEU A 119 7.94 -26.15 0.83
CA LEU A 119 7.88 -25.08 -0.17
C LEU A 119 7.79 -23.70 0.53
N PRO A 120 8.38 -22.65 -0.06
CA PRO A 120 8.30 -21.29 0.49
C PRO A 120 6.91 -20.65 0.35
N PHE A 121 5.95 -21.36 -0.25
CA PHE A 121 4.59 -20.90 -0.49
C PHE A 121 3.57 -21.99 -0.21
N THR A 122 2.36 -21.58 0.17
CA THR A 122 1.19 -22.44 0.38
C THR A 122 0.15 -22.20 -0.70
N ASP A 123 -0.86 -23.08 -0.79
CA ASP A 123 -1.97 -22.90 -1.74
C ASP A 123 -2.76 -21.59 -1.52
N GLN A 124 -2.89 -21.17 -0.26
CA GLN A 124 -3.55 -19.91 0.09
C GLN A 124 -2.70 -18.71 -0.32
N PHE A 125 -1.39 -18.78 -0.12
CA PHE A 125 -0.45 -17.76 -0.61
C PHE A 125 -0.54 -17.63 -2.13
N LEU A 126 -0.47 -18.75 -2.86
CA LEU A 126 -0.58 -18.73 -4.32
C LEU A 126 -1.93 -18.16 -4.78
N GLU A 127 -3.03 -18.50 -4.11
CA GLU A 127 -4.34 -17.91 -4.43
C GLU A 127 -4.35 -16.40 -4.25
N LYS A 128 -3.73 -15.89 -3.18
CA LYS A 128 -3.58 -14.45 -2.95
C LYS A 128 -2.80 -13.79 -4.07
N GLU A 129 -1.65 -14.34 -4.46
CA GLU A 129 -0.84 -13.82 -5.57
C GLU A 129 -1.56 -13.91 -6.92
N PHE A 130 -2.28 -15.00 -7.20
CA PHE A 130 -3.08 -15.11 -8.42
C PHE A 130 -4.22 -14.10 -8.48
N ARG A 131 -4.83 -13.75 -7.35
CA ARG A 131 -5.83 -12.67 -7.29
C ARG A 131 -5.19 -11.31 -7.56
N ARG A 132 -3.98 -11.05 -7.05
CA ARG A 132 -3.21 -9.84 -7.39
C ARG A 132 -2.98 -9.72 -8.90
N LEU A 133 -2.58 -10.82 -9.55
CA LEU A 133 -2.36 -10.85 -11.01
C LEU A 133 -3.64 -10.72 -11.85
N LYS A 134 -4.80 -11.10 -11.30
CA LYS A 134 -6.10 -11.04 -11.97
C LYS A 134 -6.87 -9.74 -11.74
N GLY A 135 -6.34 -8.83 -10.91
CA GLY A 135 -6.94 -7.52 -10.69
C GLY A 135 -6.96 -6.67 -11.97
N PRO A 136 -7.80 -5.63 -12.04
CA PRO A 136 -7.74 -4.65 -13.12
C PRO A 136 -6.32 -4.09 -13.24
N GLY A 137 -5.84 -3.94 -14.48
CA GLY A 137 -4.48 -3.44 -14.74
C GLY A 137 -4.26 -2.06 -14.12
N ARG A 138 -3.01 -1.74 -13.76
CA ARG A 138 -2.63 -0.45 -13.11
C ARG A 138 -3.14 0.77 -13.88
N THR A 139 -3.16 0.70 -15.22
CA THR A 139 -3.68 1.78 -16.07
C THR A 139 -5.16 2.04 -15.86
N VAL A 140 -5.97 0.98 -15.76
CA VAL A 140 -7.42 1.07 -15.52
C VAL A 140 -7.68 1.65 -14.14
N MET A 141 -6.94 1.20 -13.11
CA MET A 141 -7.08 1.73 -11.75
C MET A 141 -6.69 3.21 -11.67
N ARG A 142 -5.65 3.64 -12.41
CA ARG A 142 -5.26 5.04 -12.48
C ARG A 142 -6.32 5.90 -13.14
N SER A 143 -6.85 5.47 -14.28
CA SER A 143 -7.96 6.17 -14.96
C SER A 143 -9.20 6.26 -14.08
N LEU A 144 -9.53 5.17 -13.36
CA LEU A 144 -10.66 5.14 -12.43
C LEU A 144 -10.45 6.08 -11.24
N SER A 145 -9.27 6.05 -10.61
CA SER A 145 -8.91 6.95 -9.51
C SER A 145 -8.92 8.41 -9.94
N SER A 146 -8.45 8.71 -11.16
CA SER A 146 -8.51 10.07 -11.74
C SER A 146 -9.95 10.54 -11.93
N ALA A 147 -10.82 9.70 -12.50
CA ALA A 147 -12.22 10.04 -12.71
C ALA A 147 -12.98 10.26 -11.39
N ILE A 148 -12.71 9.44 -10.36
CA ILE A 148 -13.33 9.62 -9.04
C ILE A 148 -12.84 10.91 -8.38
N ARG A 149 -11.55 11.27 -8.51
CA ARG A 149 -11.02 12.54 -7.98
C ARG A 149 -11.61 13.77 -8.67
N GLU A 150 -11.86 13.70 -9.98
CA GLU A 150 -12.52 14.78 -10.71
C GLU A 150 -13.96 14.99 -10.22
N GLU A 151 -14.71 13.90 -9.98
CA GLU A 151 -16.05 13.97 -9.39
C GLU A 151 -16.03 14.47 -7.94
N LEU A 152 -15.02 14.08 -7.14
CA LEU A 152 -14.82 14.58 -5.77
C LEU A 152 -14.56 16.09 -5.75
N ALA A 153 -13.64 16.58 -6.59
CA ALA A 153 -13.34 18.01 -6.69
C ALA A 153 -14.58 18.84 -7.06
N GLY A 154 -15.42 18.34 -7.97
CA GLY A 154 -16.68 19.00 -8.29
C GLY A 154 -17.67 19.05 -7.13
N ILE A 155 -17.69 18.02 -6.27
CA ILE A 155 -18.52 17.99 -5.06
C ILE A 155 -17.99 18.99 -4.02
N GLU A 156 -16.68 19.05 -3.80
CA GLU A 156 -16.04 20.01 -2.89
C GLU A 156 -16.29 21.45 -3.33
N ASP A 157 -16.13 21.77 -4.62
CA ASP A 157 -16.44 23.09 -5.18
C ASP A 157 -17.91 23.51 -4.90
N THR A 158 -18.85 22.58 -5.06
CA THR A 158 -20.27 22.87 -4.76
C THR A 158 -20.52 23.08 -3.27
N MET A 159 -19.81 22.36 -2.40
CA MET A 159 -19.89 22.56 -0.95
C MET A 159 -19.35 23.92 -0.53
N ASP A 160 -18.20 24.33 -1.08
CA ASP A 160 -17.59 25.65 -0.88
C ASP A 160 -18.55 26.79 -1.27
N LEU A 161 -19.26 26.65 -2.39
CA LEU A 161 -20.27 27.61 -2.84
C LEU A 161 -21.46 27.71 -1.89
N ILE A 162 -21.91 26.58 -1.35
CA ILE A 162 -23.01 26.52 -0.37
C ILE A 162 -22.58 27.18 0.95
N GLU A 163 -21.37 26.90 1.43
CA GLU A 163 -20.83 27.48 2.68
C GLU A 163 -20.72 29.01 2.60
N ARG A 164 -20.34 29.55 1.43
CA ARG A 164 -20.26 31.01 1.19
C ARG A 164 -21.63 31.70 1.11
N GLY A 165 -22.74 30.98 1.29
CA GLY A 165 -24.10 31.53 1.24
C GLY A 165 -24.59 31.86 -0.18
N CYS A 166 -23.89 31.38 -1.22
CA CYS A 166 -24.32 31.48 -2.62
C CYS A 166 -25.18 30.29 -3.07
N GLY A 167 -25.46 29.34 -2.18
CA GLY A 167 -26.24 28.14 -2.46
C GLY A 167 -27.74 28.41 -2.58
N GLN A 168 -28.25 28.46 -3.81
CA GLN A 168 -29.67 28.25 -4.14
C GLN A 168 -30.09 26.79 -3.85
N GLU A 169 -31.38 26.54 -3.64
CA GLU A 169 -31.95 25.20 -3.38
C GLU A 169 -31.55 24.17 -4.46
N ASP A 170 -31.37 24.63 -5.71
CA ASP A 170 -30.93 23.80 -6.84
C ASP A 170 -29.52 23.21 -6.64
N HIS A 171 -28.61 23.93 -5.98
CA HIS A 171 -27.25 23.44 -5.69
C HIS A 171 -27.25 22.34 -4.63
N LEU A 172 -28.18 22.40 -3.67
CA LEU A 172 -28.35 21.36 -2.63
C LEU A 172 -28.82 20.04 -3.25
N ILE A 173 -29.79 20.12 -4.17
CA ILE A 173 -30.29 18.96 -4.90
C ILE A 173 -29.18 18.37 -5.78
N GLY A 174 -28.43 19.23 -6.48
CA GLY A 174 -27.27 18.82 -7.29
C GLY A 174 -26.19 18.10 -6.48
N LEU A 175 -25.86 18.62 -5.29
CA LEU A 175 -24.89 18.03 -4.36
C LEU A 175 -25.35 16.64 -3.90
N GLN A 176 -26.60 16.49 -3.47
CA GLN A 176 -27.15 15.20 -3.04
C GLN A 176 -27.11 14.15 -4.16
N VAL A 177 -27.47 14.54 -5.39
CA VAL A 177 -27.41 13.64 -6.55
C VAL A 177 -25.97 13.20 -6.82
N SER A 178 -25.00 14.11 -6.73
CA SER A 178 -23.59 13.84 -6.99
C SER A 178 -22.99 12.92 -5.91
N LEU A 179 -23.27 13.19 -4.63
CA LEU A 179 -22.88 12.32 -3.50
C LEU A 179 -23.49 10.91 -3.63
N CYS A 180 -24.76 10.80 -4.03
CA CYS A 180 -25.40 9.50 -4.22
C CYS A 180 -24.74 8.70 -5.36
N LYS A 181 -24.40 9.38 -6.47
CA LYS A 181 -23.68 8.76 -7.58
C LYS A 181 -22.30 8.29 -7.14
N LEU A 182 -21.53 9.15 -6.48
CA LEU A 182 -20.20 8.85 -5.96
C LEU A 182 -20.23 7.66 -4.98
N ALA A 183 -21.17 7.66 -4.03
CA ALA A 183 -21.28 6.57 -3.08
C ALA A 183 -21.55 5.21 -3.77
N LYS A 184 -22.43 5.20 -4.79
CA LYS A 184 -22.71 3.99 -5.58
C LYS A 184 -21.52 3.54 -6.43
N THR A 185 -20.77 4.48 -7.03
CA THR A 185 -19.58 4.12 -7.81
C THR A 185 -18.50 3.55 -6.90
N LEU A 186 -18.27 4.11 -5.71
CA LEU A 186 -17.33 3.57 -4.72
C LEU A 186 -17.70 2.14 -4.30
N THR A 187 -18.96 1.88 -3.98
CA THR A 187 -19.44 0.52 -3.66
C THR A 187 -19.24 -0.44 -4.84
N MET A 188 -19.52 -0.01 -6.07
CA MET A 188 -19.34 -0.83 -7.29
C MET A 188 -17.87 -1.16 -7.56
N VAL A 189 -16.97 -0.22 -7.25
CA VAL A 189 -15.50 -0.38 -7.35
C VAL A 189 -14.93 -1.17 -6.17
N GLY A 190 -15.75 -1.61 -5.21
CA GLY A 190 -15.34 -2.44 -4.08
C GLY A 190 -14.87 -1.66 -2.84
N LEU A 191 -14.97 -0.32 -2.85
CA LEU A 191 -14.76 0.57 -1.70
C LEU A 191 -16.06 0.69 -0.89
N VAL A 192 -16.49 -0.44 -0.32
CA VAL A 192 -17.81 -0.58 0.28
C VAL A 192 -17.98 0.26 1.53
N SER A 193 -16.96 0.34 2.41
CA SER A 193 -17.09 1.09 3.67
C SER A 193 -17.27 2.59 3.43
N VAL A 194 -16.46 3.16 2.54
CA VAL A 194 -16.46 4.58 2.21
C VAL A 194 -17.75 4.95 1.46
N GLY A 195 -18.21 4.07 0.56
CA GLY A 195 -19.50 4.22 -0.10
C GLY A 195 -20.67 4.20 0.90
N ASN A 196 -20.63 3.34 1.92
CA ASN A 196 -21.64 3.30 2.97
C ASN A 196 -21.58 4.54 3.87
N LEU A 197 -20.38 4.98 4.25
CA LEU A 197 -20.16 6.19 5.05
C LEU A 197 -20.79 7.42 4.37
N LEU A 198 -20.56 7.60 3.06
CA LEU A 198 -21.22 8.66 2.31
C LEU A 198 -22.74 8.50 2.29
N GLN A 199 -23.26 7.28 2.11
CA GLN A 199 -24.71 7.01 2.14
C GLN A 199 -25.36 7.34 3.48
N GLU A 200 -24.69 7.09 4.60
CA GLU A 200 -25.18 7.42 5.94
C GLU A 200 -25.25 8.93 6.19
N LEU A 201 -24.37 9.69 5.53
CA LEU A 201 -24.33 11.15 5.63
C LEU A 201 -25.26 11.84 4.63
N LEU A 202 -25.84 11.13 3.65
CA LEU A 202 -26.80 11.74 2.73
C LEU A 202 -28.08 12.19 3.49
N PRO A 203 -28.49 13.46 3.37
CA PRO A 203 -29.69 13.95 4.04
C PRO A 203 -30.93 13.20 3.52
N THR A 204 -31.82 12.84 4.43
CA THR A 204 -33.00 12.01 4.11
C THR A 204 -34.12 12.81 3.44
N SER A 205 -34.01 14.14 3.42
CA SER A 205 -34.97 15.07 2.82
C SER A 205 -34.23 16.19 2.06
N PRO A 206 -34.71 16.59 0.86
CA PRO A 206 -34.13 17.69 0.08
C PRO A 206 -34.26 19.06 0.76
N SER A 207 -35.10 19.19 1.80
CA SER A 207 -35.40 20.45 2.49
C SER A 207 -34.72 20.59 3.85
N GLN A 208 -33.80 19.68 4.21
CA GLN A 208 -33.07 19.76 5.47
C GLN A 208 -32.01 20.88 5.36
N SER A 209 -32.02 21.83 6.28
CA SER A 209 -30.99 22.88 6.34
C SER A 209 -29.63 22.22 6.55
N LEU A 210 -28.67 22.53 5.68
CA LEU A 210 -27.29 22.10 5.85
C LEU A 210 -26.65 22.97 6.92
N ASP A 211 -26.73 22.54 8.17
CA ASP A 211 -26.03 23.19 9.26
C ASP A 211 -24.50 23.11 9.03
N SER A 212 -23.74 24.09 9.49
CA SER A 212 -22.26 24.08 9.41
C SER A 212 -21.63 22.79 9.98
N GLN A 213 -22.25 22.20 11.01
CA GLN A 213 -21.82 20.92 11.59
C GLN A 213 -22.07 19.71 10.65
N PHE A 214 -23.06 19.78 9.77
CA PHE A 214 -23.27 18.76 8.75
C PHE A 214 -22.23 18.88 7.64
N LEU A 215 -21.97 20.10 7.14
CA LEU A 215 -20.95 20.35 6.13
C LEU A 215 -19.56 19.91 6.60
N ALA A 216 -19.21 20.17 7.86
CA ALA A 216 -17.95 19.72 8.45
C ALA A 216 -17.81 18.18 8.47
N ARG A 217 -18.87 17.44 8.83
CA ARG A 217 -18.86 15.97 8.79
C ARG A 217 -18.77 15.41 7.38
N LEU A 218 -19.43 16.07 6.43
CA LEU A 218 -19.36 15.71 5.02
C LEU A 218 -17.96 15.97 4.45
N ALA A 219 -17.31 17.08 4.81
CA ALA A 219 -15.94 17.37 4.41
C ALA A 219 -14.94 16.33 4.97
N GLU A 220 -15.09 15.94 6.24
CA GLU A 220 -14.28 14.86 6.83
C GLU A 220 -14.46 13.53 6.09
N ALA A 221 -15.70 13.20 5.72
CA ALA A 221 -16.02 12.02 4.94
C ALA A 221 -15.40 12.06 3.54
N LEU A 222 -15.48 13.19 2.84
CA LEU A 222 -14.90 13.37 1.50
C LEU A 222 -13.38 13.29 1.55
N LEU A 223 -12.73 13.90 2.54
CA LEU A 223 -11.30 13.77 2.77
C LEU A 223 -10.89 12.30 3.01
N HIS A 224 -11.72 11.54 3.74
CA HIS A 224 -11.51 10.11 3.91
C HIS A 224 -11.61 9.35 2.59
N VAL A 225 -12.60 9.68 1.76
CA VAL A 225 -12.77 9.11 0.41
C VAL A 225 -11.55 9.39 -0.44
N GLU A 226 -11.11 10.64 -0.51
CA GLU A 226 -9.96 11.07 -1.31
C GLU A 226 -8.70 10.29 -0.96
N GLY A 227 -8.40 10.15 0.35
CA GLY A 227 -7.26 9.38 0.81
C GLY A 227 -7.31 7.90 0.42
N VAL A 228 -8.49 7.28 0.46
CA VAL A 228 -8.67 5.88 0.02
C VAL A 228 -8.54 5.76 -1.50
N VAL A 229 -9.07 6.73 -2.27
CA VAL A 229 -9.03 6.78 -3.74
C VAL A 229 -7.62 7.04 -4.28
N ALA A 230 -6.83 7.91 -3.64
CA ALA A 230 -5.42 8.12 -3.97
C ALA A 230 -4.57 6.86 -3.70
N GLY A 231 -5.00 6.07 -2.71
CA GLY A 231 -4.50 4.73 -2.45
C GLY A 231 -4.62 3.76 -3.62
N LEU A 232 -5.66 3.89 -4.45
CA LEU A 232 -5.90 3.00 -5.59
C LEU A 232 -4.81 3.09 -6.68
N GLU A 233 -4.11 4.22 -6.78
CA GLU A 233 -2.99 4.37 -7.73
C GLU A 233 -1.74 3.61 -7.29
N HIS A 234 -1.57 3.51 -5.97
CA HIS A 234 -0.36 3.01 -5.33
C HIS A 234 -0.51 1.57 -4.81
N SER A 235 -1.74 1.12 -4.55
CA SER A 235 -2.02 -0.16 -3.91
C SER A 235 -2.57 -1.22 -4.88
N GLU A 236 -2.06 -2.44 -4.73
CA GLU A 236 -2.65 -3.61 -5.36
C GLU A 236 -4.04 -3.88 -4.75
N TYR A 237 -5.08 -3.75 -5.59
CA TYR A 237 -6.53 -3.80 -5.31
C TYR A 237 -7.03 -4.83 -4.26
N SER A 238 -6.26 -5.87 -3.95
CA SER A 238 -6.65 -6.91 -2.98
C SER A 238 -6.37 -6.57 -1.50
N GLN A 239 -5.67 -5.47 -1.17
CA GLN A 239 -5.46 -5.04 0.22
C GLN A 239 -6.54 -4.07 0.73
N LEU A 240 -7.46 -3.64 -0.13
CA LEU A 240 -8.45 -2.61 0.20
C LEU A 240 -9.40 -3.05 1.32
N GLN A 241 -9.87 -4.30 1.36
CA GLN A 241 -10.86 -4.72 2.38
C GLN A 241 -10.35 -4.74 3.83
N ASP A 242 -9.03 -4.87 4.06
CA ASP A 242 -8.44 -4.93 5.42
C ASP A 242 -7.62 -3.68 5.78
N GLN A 243 -7.46 -2.70 4.87
CA GLN A 243 -6.50 -1.59 5.03
C GLN A 243 -7.01 -0.20 4.63
N GLU A 244 -8.32 0.05 4.59
CA GLU A 244 -8.89 1.36 4.21
C GLU A 244 -8.41 2.48 5.16
N SER A 245 -8.43 2.25 6.48
CA SER A 245 -7.95 3.22 7.47
C SER A 245 -6.44 3.48 7.39
N ASN A 246 -5.64 2.44 7.08
CA ASN A 246 -4.19 2.60 6.91
C ASN A 246 -3.84 3.33 5.61
N CYS A 247 -4.69 3.22 4.59
CA CYS A 247 -4.50 3.91 3.32
C CYS A 247 -4.66 5.43 3.49
N PHE A 248 -5.74 5.84 4.17
CA PHE A 248 -6.01 7.24 4.49
C PHE A 248 -4.88 7.91 5.27
N VAL A 249 -4.43 7.30 6.39
CA VAL A 249 -3.35 7.86 7.22
C VAL A 249 -2.05 8.02 6.43
N ARG A 250 -1.71 7.04 5.58
CA ARG A 250 -0.51 7.11 4.73
C ARG A 250 -0.60 8.20 3.68
N HIS A 251 -1.79 8.39 3.08
CA HIS A 251 -2.00 9.45 2.11
C HIS A 251 -1.90 10.83 2.76
N GLN A 252 -2.58 11.05 3.88
CA GLN A 252 -2.50 12.32 4.62
C GLN A 252 -1.07 12.68 5.04
N LEU A 253 -0.29 11.69 5.51
CA LEU A 253 1.12 11.91 5.82
C LEU A 253 1.93 12.28 4.58
N THR A 254 1.58 11.73 3.42
CA THR A 254 2.25 12.03 2.15
C THR A 254 1.90 13.44 1.66
N GLU A 255 0.64 13.84 1.72
CA GLU A 255 0.22 15.19 1.37
C GLU A 255 0.77 16.25 2.32
N ALA A 256 0.67 16.03 3.63
CA ALA A 256 1.26 16.91 4.62
C ALA A 256 2.76 17.09 4.37
N ARG A 257 3.46 16.01 3.99
CA ARG A 257 4.87 16.08 3.58
C ARG A 257 5.07 16.93 2.32
N ILE A 258 4.25 16.76 1.28
CA ILE A 258 4.34 17.56 0.05
C ILE A 258 4.13 19.05 0.36
N VAL A 259 3.10 19.38 1.14
CA VAL A 259 2.77 20.77 1.51
C VAL A 259 3.90 21.40 2.32
N VAL A 260 4.40 20.71 3.36
CA VAL A 260 5.49 21.22 4.20
C VAL A 260 6.78 21.41 3.39
N LEU A 261 7.10 20.48 2.48
CA LEU A 261 8.26 20.62 1.60
C LEU A 261 8.10 21.78 0.60
N GLY A 262 6.89 21.97 0.06
CA GLY A 262 6.57 23.09 -0.82
C GLY A 262 6.73 24.44 -0.12
N GLU A 263 6.21 24.56 1.09
CA GLU A 263 6.30 25.77 1.91
C GLU A 263 7.75 26.06 2.35
N ALA A 264 8.49 25.02 2.74
CA ALA A 264 9.91 25.13 3.06
C ALA A 264 10.71 25.69 1.87
N LYS A 265 10.46 25.16 0.67
CA LYS A 265 11.11 25.64 -0.56
C LYS A 265 10.77 27.09 -0.87
N ALA A 266 9.49 27.45 -0.82
CA ALA A 266 9.05 28.82 -1.07
C ALA A 266 9.73 29.81 -0.10
N THR A 267 9.83 29.43 1.17
CA THR A 267 10.48 30.22 2.21
C THR A 267 11.99 30.38 1.98
N LEU A 268 12.70 29.32 1.56
CA LEU A 268 14.13 29.41 1.22
C LEU A 268 14.40 30.34 0.04
N VAL A 269 13.54 30.32 -0.99
CA VAL A 269 13.64 31.25 -2.13
C VAL A 269 13.44 32.70 -1.68
N LEU A 270 12.46 32.95 -0.78
CA LEU A 270 12.25 34.28 -0.21
C LEU A 270 13.44 34.73 0.63
N ALA A 271 14.05 33.85 1.43
CA ALA A 271 15.23 34.15 2.22
C ALA A 271 16.41 34.60 1.34
N LYS A 272 16.69 33.91 0.23
CA LYS A 272 17.73 34.30 -0.72
C LYS A 272 17.47 35.67 -1.35
N ARG A 273 16.22 35.94 -1.75
CA ARG A 273 15.84 37.25 -2.31
C ARG A 273 16.02 38.38 -1.29
N ALA A 274 15.68 38.12 -0.02
CA ALA A 274 15.89 39.09 1.05
C ALA A 274 17.37 39.36 1.34
N ILE A 275 18.23 38.33 1.26
CA ILE A 275 19.70 38.49 1.37
C ILE A 275 20.26 39.29 0.19
N ALA A 276 19.80 39.03 -1.03
CA ALA A 276 20.19 39.82 -2.20
C ALA A 276 19.74 41.29 -2.08
N ALA A 277 18.50 41.54 -1.64
CA ALA A 277 18.01 42.89 -1.39
C ALA A 277 18.83 43.61 -0.30
N TYR A 278 19.19 42.92 0.78
CA TYR A 278 20.06 43.49 1.82
C TYR A 278 21.41 43.97 1.26
N LEU A 279 21.99 43.22 0.31
CA LEU A 279 23.21 43.62 -0.39
C LEU A 279 23.01 44.85 -1.28
N ASP A 280 21.95 44.85 -2.08
CA ASP A 280 21.64 45.95 -3.01
C ASP A 280 21.38 47.28 -2.27
N PHE A 281 20.77 47.24 -1.08
CA PHE A 281 20.44 48.40 -0.26
C PHE A 281 21.48 48.69 0.84
N GLN A 282 22.74 48.31 0.64
CA GLN A 282 23.87 48.63 1.54
C GLN A 282 23.64 48.23 3.01
N GLY A 283 23.01 47.09 3.25
CA GLY A 283 22.84 46.53 4.57
C GLY A 283 21.61 47.01 5.35
N GLU A 284 20.56 47.48 4.66
CA GLU A 284 19.32 47.88 5.31
C GLU A 284 18.60 46.69 5.97
N ARG A 285 18.58 46.67 7.31
CA ARG A 285 18.09 45.55 8.13
C ARG A 285 16.61 45.23 7.96
N LEU A 286 15.81 46.19 7.48
CA LEU A 286 14.37 46.00 7.27
C LEU A 286 14.09 44.85 6.28
N HIS A 287 14.98 44.62 5.31
CA HIS A 287 14.84 43.53 4.35
C HIS A 287 15.05 42.13 4.96
N LEU A 288 15.78 42.02 6.08
CA LEU A 288 16.11 40.74 6.73
C LEU A 288 15.31 40.46 8.00
N ALA A 289 14.57 41.42 8.54
CA ALA A 289 13.93 41.32 9.86
C ALA A 289 13.08 40.05 10.04
N ASN A 290 12.38 39.60 8.98
CA ASN A 290 11.49 38.44 9.04
C ASN A 290 12.18 37.11 8.68
N VAL A 291 13.37 37.15 8.06
CA VAL A 291 14.02 35.95 7.51
C VAL A 291 14.37 34.93 8.60
N PRO A 292 14.96 35.29 9.76
CA PRO A 292 15.27 34.32 10.80
C PRO A 292 14.03 33.59 11.33
N VAL A 293 12.92 34.30 11.51
CA VAL A 293 11.66 33.70 12.00
C VAL A 293 11.10 32.72 10.99
N SER A 294 11.12 33.07 9.69
CA SER A 294 10.69 32.16 8.63
C SER A 294 11.58 30.93 8.52
N LEU A 295 12.90 31.07 8.65
CA LEU A 295 13.83 29.93 8.66
C LEU A 295 13.65 29.04 9.90
N ASP A 296 13.35 29.61 11.07
CA ASP A 296 13.01 28.85 12.28
C ASP A 296 11.71 28.04 12.11
N ALA A 297 10.72 28.57 11.39
CA ALA A 297 9.51 27.83 11.04
C ALA A 297 9.82 26.65 10.09
N VAL A 298 10.65 26.87 9.07
CA VAL A 298 11.12 25.80 8.17
C VAL A 298 11.91 24.75 8.94
N ARG A 299 12.79 25.14 9.87
CA ARG A 299 13.51 24.22 10.76
C ARG A 299 12.54 23.31 11.50
N GLY A 300 11.48 23.86 12.10
CA GLY A 300 10.45 23.09 12.79
C GLY A 300 9.72 22.09 11.88
N GLY A 301 9.33 22.53 10.68
CA GLY A 301 8.68 21.68 9.69
C GLY A 301 9.58 20.52 9.20
N LEU A 302 10.85 20.80 8.92
CA LEU A 302 11.82 19.78 8.51
C LEU A 302 12.10 18.76 9.63
N TRP A 303 12.19 19.23 10.88
CA TRP A 303 12.37 18.34 12.03
C TRP A 303 11.16 17.40 12.22
N PHE A 304 9.94 17.92 12.06
CA PHE A 304 8.72 17.12 12.10
C PHE A 304 8.68 16.03 11.02
N LEU A 305 9.25 16.29 9.84
CA LEU A 305 9.37 15.31 8.75
C LEU A 305 10.53 14.31 8.94
N GLY A 306 11.28 14.39 10.04
CA GLY A 306 12.45 13.54 10.30
C GLY A 306 13.69 13.92 9.49
N LEU A 307 13.74 15.12 8.91
CA LEU A 307 14.86 15.64 8.13
C LEU A 307 15.81 16.45 9.03
N GLU A 308 16.35 15.81 10.06
CA GLU A 308 17.10 16.47 11.14
C GLU A 308 18.34 17.23 10.64
N HIS A 309 19.08 16.67 9.68
CA HIS A 309 20.25 17.32 9.10
C HIS A 309 19.89 18.63 8.39
N ALA A 310 18.87 18.61 7.54
CA ALA A 310 18.40 19.81 6.84
C ALA A 310 17.82 20.84 7.82
N ALA A 311 17.12 20.39 8.87
CA ALA A 311 16.64 21.26 9.94
C ALA A 311 17.80 21.96 10.67
N SER A 312 18.85 21.23 11.02
CA SER A 312 20.03 21.79 11.69
C SER A 312 20.73 22.86 10.83
N LEU A 313 20.92 22.59 9.53
CA LEU A 313 21.55 23.54 8.62
C LEU A 313 20.68 24.80 8.43
N THR A 314 19.36 24.63 8.32
CA THR A 314 18.41 25.76 8.23
C THR A 314 18.47 26.63 9.49
N GLY A 315 18.53 26.02 10.68
CA GLY A 315 18.69 26.74 11.94
C GLY A 315 20.01 27.50 12.02
N ALA A 316 21.10 26.87 11.60
CA ALA A 316 22.42 27.52 11.58
C ALA A 316 22.44 28.74 10.63
N CYS A 317 21.73 28.68 9.50
CA CYS A 317 21.55 29.84 8.61
C CYS A 317 20.78 30.97 9.31
N ALA A 318 19.70 30.64 10.04
CA ALA A 318 18.91 31.62 10.79
C ALA A 318 19.74 32.31 11.89
N ASP A 319 20.56 31.55 12.61
CA ASP A 319 21.46 32.05 13.66
C ASP A 319 22.57 32.92 13.09
N CYS A 320 23.12 32.55 11.93
CA CYS A 320 24.11 33.35 11.21
C CYS A 320 23.55 34.72 10.79
N ILE A 321 22.34 34.75 10.22
CA ILE A 321 21.68 36.01 9.83
C ILE A 321 21.43 36.89 11.06
N ARG A 322 20.96 36.29 12.16
CA ARG A 322 20.68 37.02 13.40
C ARG A 322 21.94 37.65 13.99
N SER A 323 22.95 36.83 14.24
CA SER A 323 24.19 37.26 14.88
C SER A 323 25.05 38.18 14.02
N GLN A 324 25.19 37.88 12.71
CA GLN A 324 26.14 38.57 11.85
C GLN A 324 25.53 39.72 11.05
N MET A 325 24.21 39.77 10.84
CA MET A 325 23.57 40.78 9.97
C MET A 325 22.58 41.70 10.70
N LEU A 326 21.86 41.19 11.71
CA LEU A 326 20.88 41.98 12.46
C LEU A 326 21.48 42.59 13.73
N ASP A 327 22.20 41.79 14.52
CA ASP A 327 22.78 42.22 15.80
C ASP A 327 24.09 43.00 15.62
N SER A 328 24.82 42.75 14.54
CA SER A 328 26.07 43.44 14.22
C SER A 328 25.82 44.82 13.57
N GLN A 329 26.69 45.80 13.83
CA GLN A 329 26.62 47.14 13.21
C GLN A 329 27.36 47.24 11.87
N GLN A 330 28.11 46.22 11.48
CA GLN A 330 28.92 46.21 10.27
C GLN A 330 28.35 45.21 9.27
N ILE A 331 28.34 45.59 8.00
CA ILE A 331 27.92 44.69 6.92
C ILE A 331 28.92 43.51 6.90
N PRO A 332 28.44 42.25 6.86
CA PRO A 332 29.32 41.09 6.77
C PRO A 332 30.21 41.15 5.53
N ALA A 333 31.37 40.50 5.61
CA ALA A 333 32.22 40.33 4.45
C ALA A 333 31.50 39.54 3.34
N GLU A 334 31.69 39.93 2.09
CA GLU A 334 31.17 39.26 0.89
C GLU A 334 31.29 37.72 0.91
N PRO A 335 32.43 37.09 1.29
CA PRO A 335 32.54 35.63 1.34
C PRO A 335 31.58 34.96 2.33
N THR A 336 31.21 35.63 3.43
CA THR A 336 30.23 35.11 4.39
C THR A 336 28.83 35.02 3.75
N LEU A 337 28.49 36.00 2.92
CA LEU A 337 27.19 36.08 2.25
C LEU A 337 27.09 35.09 1.11
N GLU A 338 28.17 34.90 0.35
CA GLU A 338 28.27 33.84 -0.67
C GLU A 338 28.06 32.46 -0.03
N THR A 339 28.78 32.17 1.06
CA THR A 339 28.65 30.88 1.75
C THR A 339 27.23 30.65 2.30
N LEU A 340 26.58 31.69 2.82
CA LEU A 340 25.19 31.61 3.28
C LEU A 340 24.22 31.34 2.11
N ALA A 341 24.40 32.03 0.98
CA ALA A 341 23.60 31.82 -0.22
C ALA A 341 23.80 30.42 -0.80
N ASP A 342 25.02 29.90 -0.78
CA ASP A 342 25.37 28.54 -1.18
C ASP A 342 24.72 27.51 -0.27
N ALA A 343 24.73 27.72 1.06
CA ALA A 343 24.07 26.84 2.02
C ALA A 343 22.54 26.77 1.80
N LEU A 344 21.89 27.92 1.57
CA LEU A 344 20.47 27.96 1.22
C LEU A 344 20.18 27.29 -0.14
N THR A 345 21.13 27.31 -1.06
CA THR A 345 21.03 26.64 -2.37
C THR A 345 21.19 25.13 -2.27
N CYS A 346 22.11 24.67 -1.41
CA CYS A 346 22.24 23.26 -1.07
C CYS A 346 20.97 22.73 -0.39
N LEU A 347 20.36 23.50 0.52
CA LEU A 347 19.08 23.16 1.14
C LEU A 347 17.95 23.05 0.11
N GLU A 348 17.82 24.03 -0.79
CA GLU A 348 16.81 23.98 -1.85
C GLU A 348 16.98 22.75 -2.74
N TYR A 349 18.21 22.47 -3.18
CA TYR A 349 18.52 21.30 -3.99
C TYR A 349 18.26 19.97 -3.26
N TYR A 350 18.53 19.92 -1.95
CA TYR A 350 18.22 18.76 -1.12
C TYR A 350 16.71 18.47 -1.08
N LEU A 351 15.89 19.51 -0.95
CA LEU A 351 14.43 19.38 -0.89
C LEU A 351 13.79 19.03 -2.24
N GLU A 352 14.45 19.32 -3.38
CA GLU A 352 13.96 18.99 -4.72
C GLU A 352 14.08 17.50 -5.12
N GLY A 353 14.80 16.67 -4.35
CA GLY A 353 14.78 15.21 -4.53
C GLY A 353 15.80 14.63 -5.53
N GLY A 354 17.08 15.05 -5.43
CA GLY A 354 18.21 14.31 -5.99
C GLY A 354 18.45 12.94 -5.33
N THR A 355 19.33 12.13 -5.92
CA THR A 355 19.67 10.78 -5.39
C THR A 355 20.21 10.84 -3.94
N PRO A 356 19.81 9.93 -3.04
CA PRO A 356 20.03 10.04 -1.59
C PRO A 356 21.50 10.12 -1.17
N ASP A 357 22.41 9.44 -1.88
CA ASP A 357 23.83 9.39 -1.53
C ASP A 357 24.57 10.71 -1.84
N SER A 358 24.24 11.37 -2.96
CA SER A 358 24.84 12.66 -3.31
C SER A 358 24.33 13.81 -2.43
N GLN A 359 23.11 13.68 -1.90
CA GLN A 359 22.43 14.72 -1.14
C GLN A 359 22.97 14.93 0.28
N LEU A 360 23.38 13.84 0.95
CA LEU A 360 23.97 13.93 2.29
C LEU A 360 25.33 14.62 2.26
N HIS A 361 26.17 14.28 1.28
CA HIS A 361 27.49 14.89 1.12
C HIS A 361 27.43 16.40 0.81
N ILE A 362 26.40 16.85 0.08
CA ILE A 362 26.20 18.28 -0.22
C ILE A 362 25.78 19.05 1.04
N LEU A 363 24.91 18.47 1.87
CA LEU A 363 24.51 19.07 3.15
C LEU A 363 25.67 19.11 4.15
N ASP A 364 26.50 18.07 4.20
CA ASP A 364 27.66 18.02 5.10
C ASP A 364 28.68 19.11 4.72
N LEU A 365 28.97 19.27 3.43
CA LEU A 365 29.87 20.32 2.93
C LEU A 365 29.34 21.73 3.27
N ALA A 366 28.04 21.97 3.07
CA ALA A 366 27.41 23.24 3.42
C ALA A 366 27.43 23.50 4.94
N THR A 367 27.25 22.45 5.75
CA THR A 367 27.31 22.54 7.20
C THR A 367 28.72 22.86 7.70
N GLU A 368 29.75 22.25 7.11
CA GLU A 368 31.16 22.55 7.42
C GLU A 368 31.53 23.98 7.05
N ALA A 369 31.12 24.45 5.86
CA ALA A 369 31.36 25.81 5.42
C ALA A 369 30.68 26.84 6.34
N LEU A 370 29.43 26.60 6.77
CA LEU A 370 28.72 27.48 7.68
C LEU A 370 29.26 27.45 9.12
N ARG A 371 29.76 26.29 9.57
CA ARG A 371 30.46 26.15 10.87
C ARG A 371 31.76 26.94 10.89
N ALA A 372 32.50 26.96 9.79
CA ALA A 372 33.72 27.75 9.68
C ALA A 372 33.47 29.26 9.85
N LEU A 373 32.26 29.74 9.52
CA LEU A 373 31.86 31.15 9.67
C LEU A 373 31.35 31.51 11.08
N THR A 374 30.89 30.53 11.86
CA THR A 374 30.29 30.74 13.19
C THR A 374 31.28 30.49 14.33
N LEU A 375 32.43 29.87 14.05
CA LEU A 375 33.55 29.80 14.98
C LEU A 375 34.15 31.20 15.20
N PRO A 376 34.24 31.71 16.44
CA PRO A 376 34.97 32.93 16.70
C PRO A 376 36.42 32.71 16.29
N ALA A 377 36.98 33.64 15.50
CA ALA A 377 38.40 33.68 15.24
C ALA A 377 39.11 33.68 16.60
N VAL A 378 39.73 32.55 16.95
CA VAL A 378 40.54 32.43 18.16
C VAL A 378 41.73 33.36 17.94
N ALA A 379 41.66 34.53 18.56
CA ALA A 379 42.76 35.49 18.67
C ALA A 379 43.72 35.08 19.79
#